data_AF-A0A1S9DB10-F1
#
_entry.id   AF-A0A1S9DB10-F1
#
_cell.length_a   1.000
_cell.length_b   1.000
_cell.length_c   1.000
_cell.angle_alpha   90.00
_cell.angle_beta   90.00
_cell.angle_gamma   90.00
#
_symmetry.space_group_name_H-M   'P 1'
#
loop_
_entity.id
_entity.type
_entity.pdbx_description
1 polymer ?
#
loop_
_entity_poly.entity_id
_entity_poly.type
_entity_poly.pdbx_seq_one_letter_code
_entity_poly.pdbx_strand_id
1 'polypeptide(L)'
;MPLYSSYLGAFSVFALATLGESRSSWTLGQGIEVNWQSSSQQLSIVQANKTLLATVPGQNFLSASTGKDQWVGANGNFNYTSVDLNRCQGQNVTRVTHSSRENSVSGEDVSIQGYLQDCGDQSIGYTMSFWVPKTLPDRVAFDVNVEPGHKRTRQ
;
A
#
# COMPACT_ATOMS: atom_id res chain seq x y z
N MET A 1 68.97 16.90 25.74
CA MET A 1 67.56 16.63 26.10
C MET A 1 66.72 16.75 24.83
N PRO A 2 66.24 15.66 24.22
CA PRO A 2 65.31 15.75 23.10
C PRO A 2 63.86 15.71 23.60
N LEU A 3 63.02 16.58 23.03
CA LEU A 3 61.56 16.63 23.27
C LEU A 3 60.89 15.41 22.61
N TYR A 4 60.08 14.69 23.38
CA TYR A 4 59.13 13.72 22.85
C TYR A 4 57.89 14.46 22.34
N SER A 5 57.62 14.35 21.04
CA SER A 5 56.37 14.81 20.42
C SER A 5 55.45 13.60 20.26
N SER A 6 54.37 13.57 21.04
CA SER A 6 53.35 12.52 20.99
C SER A 6 52.21 12.98 20.07
N TYR A 7 52.15 12.43 18.86
CA TYR A 7 51.01 12.61 17.97
C TYR A 7 49.87 11.67 18.39
N LEU A 8 48.85 12.22 19.04
CA LEU A 8 47.54 11.60 19.19
C LEU A 8 46.79 11.75 17.87
N GLY A 9 46.86 10.73 17.01
CA GLY A 9 46.00 10.62 15.83
C GLY A 9 44.58 10.26 16.27
N ALA A 10 43.66 11.22 16.23
CA ALA A 10 42.25 10.98 16.46
C ALA A 10 41.68 10.16 15.30
N PHE A 11 41.23 8.93 15.59
CA PHE A 11 40.43 8.14 14.67
C PHE A 11 39.01 8.70 14.64
N SER A 12 38.73 9.59 13.67
CA SER A 12 37.36 9.97 13.36
C SER A 12 36.67 8.81 12.67
N VAL A 13 35.88 8.04 13.44
CA VAL A 13 34.91 7.10 12.87
C VAL A 13 33.81 7.94 12.23
N PHE A 14 33.79 8.00 10.90
CA PHE A 14 32.62 8.48 10.18
C PHE A 14 31.49 7.49 10.43
N ALA A 15 30.60 7.81 11.37
CA ALA A 15 29.31 7.18 11.44
C ALA A 15 28.59 7.50 10.12
N LEU A 16 28.52 6.51 9.23
CA LEU A 16 27.61 6.53 8.10
C LEU A 16 26.21 6.62 8.71
N ALA A 17 25.65 7.83 8.74
CA ALA A 17 24.23 8.01 8.92
C ALA A 17 23.57 7.20 7.80
N THR A 18 22.94 6.09 8.17
CA THR A 18 22.00 5.43 7.27
C THR A 18 20.96 6.50 6.97
N LEU A 19 20.91 6.96 5.72
CA LEU A 19 19.84 7.83 5.26
C LEU A 19 18.55 7.10 5.57
N GLY A 20 17.83 7.58 6.59
CA GLY A 20 16.55 7.03 6.97
C GLY A 20 15.69 6.89 5.72
N GLU A 21 15.20 5.69 5.51
CA GLU A 21 14.33 5.34 4.39
C GLU A 21 13.23 6.41 4.25
N SER A 22 13.07 6.99 3.06
CA SER A 22 12.13 8.09 2.83
C SER A 22 10.69 7.58 2.96
N ARG A 23 10.19 7.60 4.19
CA ARG A 23 8.80 7.30 4.55
C ARG A 23 8.01 8.60 4.47
N SER A 24 7.04 8.63 3.58
CA SER A 24 6.06 9.72 3.53
C SER A 24 4.88 9.37 4.43
N SER A 25 4.38 10.36 5.18
CA SER A 25 3.23 10.22 6.10
C SER A 25 2.14 11.24 5.77
N TRP A 26 0.90 10.82 5.91
CA TRP A 26 -0.30 11.60 5.66
C TRP A 26 -1.29 11.38 6.80
N THR A 27 -1.77 12.46 7.43
CA THR A 27 -2.70 12.35 8.56
C THR A 27 -4.15 12.19 8.10
N LEU A 28 -4.90 11.31 8.76
CA LEU A 28 -6.34 11.15 8.58
C LEU A 28 -7.17 11.86 9.67
N GLY A 29 -6.50 12.56 10.60
CA GLY A 29 -7.11 13.06 11.84
C GLY A 29 -7.09 12.02 12.97
N GLN A 30 -7.46 12.45 14.19
CA GLN A 30 -7.50 11.59 15.39
C GLN A 30 -6.16 10.87 15.72
N GLY A 31 -5.03 11.48 15.33
CA GLY A 31 -3.70 10.91 15.49
C GLY A 31 -3.45 9.66 14.65
N ILE A 32 -4.28 9.42 13.63
CA ILE A 32 -4.14 8.33 12.66
C ILE A 32 -3.37 8.84 11.45
N GLU A 33 -2.42 8.05 10.98
CA GLU A 33 -1.57 8.37 9.83
C GLU A 33 -1.44 7.18 8.87
N VAL A 34 -1.54 7.47 7.57
CA VAL A 34 -1.19 6.58 6.48
C VAL A 34 0.25 6.85 6.09
N ASN A 35 1.02 5.79 5.89
CA ASN A 35 2.43 5.86 5.59
C ASN A 35 2.77 5.02 4.37
N TRP A 36 3.57 5.59 3.48
CA TRP A 36 4.09 4.92 2.30
C TRP A 36 5.61 4.92 2.31
N GLN A 37 6.19 3.74 2.14
CA GLN A 37 7.62 3.53 1.95
C GLN A 37 7.84 2.98 0.55
N SER A 38 8.39 3.80 -0.35
CA SER A 38 8.53 3.45 -1.76
C SER A 38 9.55 2.35 -2.02
N SER A 39 10.65 2.33 -1.26
CA SER A 39 11.74 1.34 -1.36
C SER A 39 11.29 -0.08 -1.00
N SER A 40 10.49 -0.20 0.04
CA SER A 40 9.93 -1.47 0.51
C SER A 40 8.53 -1.74 -0.04
N GLN A 41 7.97 -0.84 -0.85
CA GLN A 41 6.58 -0.85 -1.30
C GLN A 41 5.58 -1.12 -0.16
N GLN A 42 5.87 -0.58 1.03
CA GLN A 42 5.10 -0.87 2.22
C GLN A 42 4.11 0.25 2.53
N LEU A 43 2.86 -0.14 2.72
CA LEU A 43 1.80 0.69 3.26
C LEU A 43 1.57 0.36 4.73
N SER A 44 1.48 1.38 5.57
CA SER A 44 1.07 1.19 6.97
C SER A 44 0.14 2.27 7.47
N ILE A 45 -0.72 1.90 8.40
CA ILE A 45 -1.63 2.78 9.12
C ILE A 45 -1.27 2.69 10.59
N VAL A 46 -0.99 3.83 11.20
CA VAL A 46 -0.56 3.92 12.60
C VAL A 46 -1.43 4.90 13.36
N GLN A 47 -1.59 4.67 14.66
CA GLN A 47 -2.23 5.61 15.58
C GLN A 47 -1.45 5.65 16.89
N ALA A 48 -1.00 6.83 17.31
CA ALA A 48 -0.25 7.01 18.55
C ALA A 48 0.89 5.98 18.73
N ASN A 49 1.71 5.79 17.68
CA ASN A 49 2.81 4.80 17.60
C ASN A 49 2.40 3.31 17.63
N LYS A 50 1.10 3.01 17.58
CA LYS A 50 0.59 1.64 17.41
C LYS A 50 0.26 1.39 15.94
N THR A 51 0.78 0.31 15.38
CA THR A 51 0.39 -0.14 14.04
C THR A 51 -1.02 -0.72 14.07
N LEU A 52 -1.92 -0.15 13.28
CA LEU A 52 -3.27 -0.67 13.04
C LEU A 52 -3.28 -1.65 11.88
N LEU A 53 -2.54 -1.33 10.82
CA LEU A 53 -2.36 -2.15 9.62
C LEU A 53 -0.96 -1.92 9.06
N ALA A 54 -0.31 -2.98 8.59
CA ALA A 54 0.89 -2.87 7.78
C ALA A 54 0.91 -3.98 6.74
N THR A 55 1.23 -3.63 5.51
CA THR A 55 1.44 -4.61 4.45
C THR A 55 2.81 -5.25 4.61
N VAL A 56 3.02 -6.39 3.95
CA VAL A 56 4.32 -7.08 3.99
C VAL A 56 5.29 -6.33 3.06
N PRO A 57 6.49 -5.94 3.53
CA PRO A 57 7.52 -5.33 2.69
C PRO A 57 7.83 -6.17 1.45
N GLY A 58 7.89 -5.51 0.29
CA GLY A 58 8.21 -6.11 -1.00
C GLY A 58 7.09 -6.98 -1.59
N GLN A 59 5.90 -7.01 -0.97
CA GLN A 59 4.76 -7.80 -1.43
C GLN A 59 3.64 -6.88 -1.90
N ASN A 60 2.97 -7.28 -2.97
CA ASN A 60 1.75 -6.61 -3.43
C ASN A 60 0.68 -6.69 -2.33
N PHE A 61 0.06 -5.56 -1.99
CA PHE A 61 -1.01 -5.49 -1.01
C PHE A 61 -2.41 -5.47 -1.62
N LEU A 62 -2.49 -5.30 -2.94
CA LEU A 62 -3.71 -5.43 -3.73
C LEU A 62 -3.42 -6.31 -4.95
N SER A 63 -4.37 -7.17 -5.28
CA SER A 63 -4.37 -7.98 -6.51
C SER A 63 -5.82 -8.15 -6.95
N ALA A 64 -6.04 -8.22 -8.25
CA ALA A 64 -7.34 -8.49 -8.85
C ALA A 64 -7.22 -9.70 -9.77
N SER A 65 -8.31 -10.44 -9.94
CA SER A 65 -8.40 -11.54 -10.89
C SER A 65 -9.72 -11.44 -11.66
N THR A 66 -9.76 -12.11 -12.81
CA THR A 66 -11.00 -12.30 -13.54
C THR A 66 -11.38 -13.77 -13.49
N GLY A 67 -12.42 -14.10 -12.75
CA GLY A 67 -12.91 -15.47 -12.65
C GLY A 67 -14.34 -15.58 -13.16
N LYS A 68 -14.67 -16.73 -13.75
CA LYS A 68 -16.06 -17.18 -13.81
C LYS A 68 -16.20 -18.34 -12.86
N ASP A 69 -16.90 -18.11 -11.76
CA ASP A 69 -17.22 -19.18 -10.86
C ASP A 69 -18.34 -20.02 -11.46
N GLN A 70 -18.06 -21.32 -11.60
CA GLN A 70 -19.07 -22.28 -12.02
C GLN A 70 -19.66 -22.97 -10.80
N TRP A 71 -20.98 -22.85 -10.66
CA TRP A 71 -21.75 -23.52 -9.64
C TRP A 71 -22.41 -24.75 -10.25
N VAL A 72 -21.96 -25.94 -9.84
CA VAL A 72 -22.66 -27.20 -10.15
C VAL A 72 -23.27 -27.73 -8.87
N GLY A 73 -24.60 -27.68 -8.79
CA GLY A 73 -25.38 -28.19 -7.66
C GLY A 73 -26.16 -29.43 -8.06
N ALA A 74 -26.01 -30.53 -7.32
CA ALA A 74 -26.86 -31.71 -7.44
C ALA A 74 -27.03 -32.37 -6.06
N ASN A 75 -28.27 -32.71 -5.70
CA ASN A 75 -28.61 -33.48 -4.49
C ASN A 75 -28.05 -32.94 -3.17
N GLY A 76 -27.98 -31.60 -3.02
CA GLY A 76 -27.45 -30.96 -1.81
C GLY A 76 -25.92 -30.84 -1.77
N ASN A 77 -25.20 -31.34 -2.78
CA ASN A 77 -23.78 -31.12 -2.94
C ASN A 77 -23.53 -29.92 -3.86
N PHE A 78 -22.66 -29.02 -3.42
CA PHE A 78 -22.16 -27.90 -4.20
C PHE A 78 -20.71 -28.15 -4.58
N ASN A 79 -20.42 -28.16 -5.87
CA ASN A 79 -19.05 -28.12 -6.36
C ASN A 79 -18.78 -26.71 -6.89
N TYR A 80 -17.81 -26.02 -6.26
CA TYR A 80 -17.35 -24.71 -6.67
C TYR A 80 -16.00 -24.86 -7.35
N THR A 81 -16.00 -24.80 -8.68
CA THR A 81 -14.76 -24.76 -9.45
C THR A 81 -14.46 -23.30 -9.78
N SER A 82 -13.68 -22.63 -8.94
CA SER A 82 -13.12 -21.33 -9.30
C SER A 82 -12.08 -21.50 -10.39
N VAL A 83 -12.27 -20.78 -11.48
CA VAL A 83 -11.23 -20.57 -12.48
C VAL A 83 -10.78 -19.12 -12.33
N ASP A 84 -9.85 -18.87 -11.41
CA ASP A 84 -9.14 -17.58 -11.34
C ASP A 84 -8.26 -17.44 -12.58
N LEU A 85 -8.79 -16.82 -13.63
CA LEU A 85 -8.03 -16.52 -14.83
C LEU A 85 -7.32 -15.17 -14.62
N ASN A 86 -6.04 -15.12 -14.97
CA ASN A 86 -5.28 -13.88 -15.09
C ASN A 86 -5.23 -13.03 -13.82
N ARG A 87 -4.97 -13.64 -12.66
CA ARG A 87 -4.67 -12.89 -11.43
C ARG A 87 -3.46 -11.98 -11.67
N CYS A 88 -3.59 -10.69 -11.34
CA CYS A 88 -2.51 -9.72 -11.40
C CYS A 88 -1.36 -10.13 -10.48
N GLN A 89 -0.14 -10.22 -11.04
CA GLN A 89 1.06 -10.66 -10.34
C GLN A 89 1.94 -9.51 -9.84
N GLY A 90 1.68 -8.29 -10.29
CA GLY A 90 2.44 -7.11 -9.88
C GLY A 90 1.55 -5.97 -9.39
N GLN A 91 2.18 -5.02 -8.71
CA GLN A 91 1.58 -3.77 -8.27
C GLN A 91 2.62 -2.66 -8.35
N ASN A 92 2.16 -1.48 -8.75
CA ASN A 92 2.93 -0.25 -8.66
C ASN A 92 2.05 0.83 -8.02
N VAL A 93 2.63 1.63 -7.12
CA VAL A 93 2.02 2.86 -6.60
C VAL A 93 2.65 4.05 -7.30
N THR A 94 1.83 4.82 -8.00
CA THR A 94 2.26 6.00 -8.77
C THR A 94 2.07 7.29 -7.98
N ARG A 95 1.11 7.32 -7.06
CA ARG A 95 0.78 8.52 -6.30
C ARG A 95 0.11 8.19 -4.97
N VAL A 96 0.47 8.96 -3.94
CA VAL A 96 -0.24 9.02 -2.66
C VAL A 96 -0.52 10.49 -2.37
N THR A 97 -1.78 10.83 -2.10
CA THR A 97 -2.26 12.22 -2.04
C THR A 97 -3.43 12.34 -1.08
N HIS A 98 -3.61 13.54 -0.51
CA HIS A 98 -4.91 13.88 0.06
C HIS A 98 -5.93 14.12 -1.06
N SER A 99 -7.19 13.82 -0.78
CA SER A 99 -8.35 14.20 -1.60
C SER A 99 -9.49 14.65 -0.68
N SER A 100 -10.37 15.52 -1.17
CA SER A 100 -11.51 15.99 -0.38
C SER A 100 -12.48 14.84 -0.11
N ARG A 101 -12.92 14.72 1.16
CA ARG A 101 -13.90 13.72 1.58
C ARG A 101 -14.80 14.24 2.69
N GLU A 102 -16.04 14.59 2.33
CA GLU A 102 -16.99 15.27 3.21
C GLU A 102 -17.39 14.45 4.46
N ASN A 103 -17.39 13.12 4.36
CA ASN A 103 -17.76 12.24 5.47
C ASN A 103 -16.58 11.86 6.37
N SER A 104 -15.39 12.45 6.18
CA SER A 104 -14.24 12.23 7.05
C SER A 104 -14.09 13.28 8.15
N VAL A 105 -13.46 12.91 9.27
CA VAL A 105 -13.19 13.82 10.39
C VAL A 105 -12.27 14.98 9.99
N SER A 106 -11.26 14.74 9.15
CA SER A 106 -10.35 15.78 8.66
C SER A 106 -10.92 16.60 7.50
N GLY A 107 -12.01 16.15 6.88
CA GLY A 107 -12.51 16.68 5.60
C GLY A 107 -11.77 16.14 4.37
N GLU A 108 -10.80 15.25 4.58
CA GLU A 108 -9.95 14.65 3.55
C GLU A 108 -9.84 13.12 3.71
N ASP A 109 -9.50 12.44 2.63
CA ASP A 109 -8.95 11.08 2.64
C ASP A 109 -7.49 11.07 2.19
N VAL A 110 -6.84 9.93 2.36
CA VAL A 110 -5.57 9.63 1.69
C VAL A 110 -5.84 8.60 0.62
N SER A 111 -5.62 9.00 -0.62
CA SER A 111 -5.80 8.18 -1.82
C SER A 111 -4.46 7.67 -2.33
N ILE A 112 -4.37 6.35 -2.52
CA ILE A 112 -3.26 5.64 -3.14
C ILE A 112 -3.68 5.22 -4.53
N GLN A 113 -2.94 5.66 -5.53
CA GLN A 113 -3.22 5.39 -6.94
C GLN A 113 -2.06 4.60 -7.53
N GLY A 114 -2.38 3.76 -8.50
CA GLY A 114 -1.39 2.91 -9.12
C GLY A 114 -1.96 1.99 -10.19
N TYR A 115 -1.14 1.00 -10.54
CA TYR A 115 -1.51 -0.03 -11.50
C TYR A 115 -1.27 -1.41 -10.90
N LEU A 116 -2.26 -2.28 -11.06
CA LEU A 116 -2.08 -3.72 -10.95
C LEU A 116 -1.47 -4.20 -12.28
N GLN A 117 -0.42 -4.98 -12.19
CA GLN A 117 0.39 -5.41 -13.33
C GLN A 117 0.22 -6.91 -13.57
N ASP A 118 0.54 -7.34 -14.79
CA ASP A 118 0.49 -8.73 -15.21
C ASP A 118 -0.88 -9.39 -14.96
N CYS A 119 -1.95 -8.62 -15.19
CA CYS A 119 -3.34 -9.08 -15.11
C CYS A 119 -3.72 -9.83 -16.40
N GLY A 120 -2.94 -10.85 -16.77
CA GLY A 120 -2.95 -11.41 -18.12
C GLY A 120 -2.02 -10.61 -19.04
N ASP A 121 -2.55 -9.94 -20.06
CA ASP A 121 -1.80 -9.07 -20.98
C ASP A 121 -2.02 -7.57 -20.73
N GLN A 122 -2.54 -7.21 -19.56
CA GLN A 122 -2.95 -5.84 -19.22
C GLN A 122 -2.38 -5.35 -17.89
N SER A 123 -2.28 -4.03 -17.79
CA SER A 123 -2.18 -3.33 -16.51
C SER A 123 -3.48 -2.59 -16.26
N ILE A 124 -3.97 -2.64 -15.02
CA ILE A 124 -5.29 -2.14 -14.63
C ILE A 124 -5.10 -1.05 -13.57
N GLY A 125 -5.67 0.14 -13.79
CA GLY A 125 -5.62 1.22 -12.82
C GLY A 125 -6.39 0.88 -11.55
N TYR A 126 -5.87 1.29 -10.40
CA TYR A 126 -6.60 1.21 -9.14
C TYR A 126 -6.44 2.48 -8.32
N THR A 127 -7.42 2.72 -7.45
CA THR A 127 -7.37 3.71 -6.39
C THR A 127 -7.84 3.07 -5.09
N MET A 128 -7.14 3.35 -4.00
CA MET A 128 -7.50 2.90 -2.66
C MET A 128 -7.46 4.09 -1.73
N SER A 129 -8.60 4.44 -1.13
CA SER A 129 -8.71 5.62 -0.28
C SER A 129 -8.97 5.24 1.17
N PHE A 130 -8.35 5.98 2.09
CA PHE A 130 -8.45 5.78 3.52
C PHE A 130 -8.90 7.04 4.23
N TRP A 131 -9.83 6.91 5.18
CA TRP A 131 -10.30 8.05 5.95
C TRP A 131 -10.83 7.62 7.32
N VAL A 132 -10.92 8.56 8.25
CA VAL A 132 -11.61 8.37 9.53
C VAL A 132 -13.04 8.90 9.39
N PRO A 133 -14.09 8.07 9.44
CA PRO A 133 -15.47 8.52 9.30
C PRO A 133 -15.91 9.45 10.44
N LYS A 134 -16.67 10.52 10.13
CA LYS A 134 -17.25 11.41 11.16
C LYS A 134 -18.11 10.67 12.19
N THR A 135 -18.86 9.67 11.74
CA THR A 135 -19.79 8.90 12.59
C THR A 135 -19.09 7.82 13.41
N LEU A 136 -17.86 7.45 13.05
CA LEU A 136 -17.08 6.39 13.68
C LEU A 136 -15.60 6.84 13.76
N PRO A 137 -15.28 7.82 14.63
CA PRO A 137 -13.96 8.45 14.67
C PRO A 137 -12.87 7.54 15.28
N ASP A 138 -13.25 6.34 15.72
CA ASP A 138 -12.39 5.33 16.34
C ASP A 138 -11.79 4.33 15.34
N ARG A 139 -12.12 4.43 14.05
CA ARG A 139 -11.71 3.48 13.02
C ARG A 139 -11.33 4.15 11.71
N VAL A 140 -10.56 3.42 10.91
CA VAL A 140 -10.27 3.78 9.53
C VAL A 140 -11.21 3.02 8.61
N ALA A 141 -11.92 3.76 7.76
CA ALA A 141 -12.64 3.20 6.64
C ALA A 141 -11.76 3.24 5.39
N PHE A 142 -12.05 2.34 4.47
CA PHE A 142 -11.37 2.27 3.19
C PHE A 142 -12.34 1.91 2.08
N ASP A 143 -11.99 2.31 0.86
CA ASP A 143 -12.59 1.83 -0.37
C ASP A 143 -11.48 1.48 -1.37
N VAL A 144 -11.83 0.61 -2.31
CA VAL A 144 -10.93 0.21 -3.39
C VAL A 144 -11.73 0.26 -4.68
N ASN A 145 -11.25 1.03 -5.63
CA ASN A 145 -11.74 1.06 -7.00
C ASN A 145 -10.69 0.44 -7.92
N VAL A 146 -11.09 -0.53 -8.74
CA VAL A 146 -10.24 -1.18 -9.74
C VAL A 146 -10.93 -0.99 -11.09
N GLU A 147 -10.19 -0.44 -12.05
CA GLU A 147 -10.73 -0.20 -13.38
C GLU A 147 -11.10 -1.52 -14.09
N PRO A 148 -12.14 -1.56 -14.93
CA PRO A 148 -12.43 -2.75 -15.72
C PRO A 148 -11.32 -3.03 -16.74
N GLY A 149 -10.78 -4.25 -16.76
CA GLY A 149 -9.89 -4.70 -17.84
C GLY A 149 -10.58 -4.69 -19.20
N HIS A 150 -9.85 -4.36 -20.27
CA HIS A 150 -10.39 -4.33 -21.63
C HIS A 150 -10.22 -5.69 -22.31
N LYS A 151 -11.30 -6.40 -22.62
CA LYS A 151 -11.18 -7.60 -23.46
C LYS A 151 -10.66 -7.21 -24.85
N ARG A 152 -9.56 -7.82 -25.29
CA ARG A 152 -9.22 -7.84 -26.71
C ARG A 152 -10.28 -8.63 -27.47
N THR A 153 -11.07 -7.95 -28.29
CA THR A 153 -11.75 -8.58 -29.43
C THR A 153 -10.65 -9.04 -30.38
N ARG A 154 -10.34 -10.34 -30.40
CA ARG A 154 -9.52 -10.90 -31.48
C ARG A 154 -10.30 -10.70 -32.78
N GLN A 155 -9.79 -9.87 -33.68
CA GLN A 155 -10.16 -9.89 -35.10
C GLN A 155 -9.56 -11.13 -35.75
#